data_AF-A0A2A4B3M6-F1
#
_entry.id   AF-A0A2A4B3M6-F1
#
_cell.length_a   1.000
_cell.length_b   1.000
_cell.length_c   1.000
_cell.angle_alpha   90.00
_cell.angle_beta   90.00
_cell.angle_gamma   90.00
#
_symmetry.space_group_name_H-M   'P 1'
#
loop_
_entity.id
_entity.type
_entity.pdbx_description
1 polymer ?
#
loop_
_entity_poly.entity_id
_entity_poly.type
_entity_poly.pdbx_seq_one_letter_code
_entity_poly.pdbx_strand_id
1 'polypeptide(L)'
;MVGDPKTLDELDKIEAQVRVTCRGCQASEVWDLKALIAEVRRNGGNTEWRAARRSIKCPRRCASPVIDLLPLPFGKRRARREAHRHALINLSLQILREATARSANEAVGTLEVRLALHVLRPFVRDQRLLNEFWKAATAEPRHPWASCHMPYRWIVQQLEAVGALIEEGNRV
;
A
#
# COMPACT_ATOMS: atom_id res chain seq x y z
N MET A 1 -21.35 17.59 9.49
CA MET A 1 -20.48 18.09 8.40
C MET A 1 -19.38 18.92 9.03
N VAL A 2 -18.12 18.51 8.89
CA VAL A 2 -16.98 19.32 9.36
C VAL A 2 -16.77 20.40 8.30
N GLY A 3 -16.87 21.67 8.68
CA GLY A 3 -16.68 22.79 7.75
C GLY A 3 -15.27 22.84 7.15
N ASP A 4 -15.09 23.65 6.10
CA ASP A 4 -13.76 23.94 5.56
C ASP A 4 -12.83 24.39 6.72
N PRO A 5 -11.60 23.84 6.83
CA PRO A 5 -10.65 24.27 7.85
C PRO A 5 -10.32 25.75 7.65
N LYS A 6 -10.01 26.46 8.74
CA LYS A 6 -9.67 27.88 8.68
C LYS A 6 -8.23 28.08 8.18
N THR A 7 -7.30 27.27 8.68
CA THR A 7 -5.87 27.34 8.35
C THR A 7 -5.31 25.99 7.94
N LEU A 8 -4.20 25.99 7.20
CA LEU A 8 -3.46 24.77 6.87
C LEU A 8 -2.94 24.05 8.12
N ASP A 9 -2.68 24.76 9.21
CA ASP A 9 -2.17 24.17 10.45
C ASP A 9 -3.23 23.30 11.17
N GLU A 10 -4.52 23.59 10.99
CA GLU A 10 -5.61 22.74 11.51
C GLU A 10 -5.60 21.34 10.87
N LEU A 11 -5.07 21.22 9.66
CA LEU A 11 -4.94 19.93 8.96
C LEU A 11 -3.87 19.05 9.58
N ASP A 12 -2.86 19.61 10.24
CA ASP A 12 -1.81 18.81 10.88
C ASP A 12 -2.37 18.09 12.12
N LYS A 13 -3.28 18.74 12.86
CA LYS A 13 -3.95 18.15 14.04
C LYS A 13 -4.73 16.88 13.70
N ILE A 14 -5.27 16.80 12.49
CA ILE A 14 -6.02 15.63 12.00
C ILE A 14 -5.18 14.73 11.09
N GLU A 15 -3.87 14.98 11.01
CA GLU A 15 -2.91 14.28 10.15
C GLU A 15 -3.42 14.13 8.70
N ALA A 16 -4.06 15.19 8.19
CA ALA A 16 -4.70 15.15 6.89
C ALA A 16 -3.66 15.21 5.75
N GLN A 17 -4.00 14.53 4.67
CA GLN A 17 -3.47 14.81 3.35
C GLN A 17 -4.47 15.67 2.59
N VAL A 18 -4.06 16.34 1.52
CA VAL A 18 -4.95 17.20 0.75
C VAL A 18 -4.98 16.74 -0.69
N ARG A 19 -6.18 16.41 -1.18
CA ARG A 19 -6.37 16.18 -2.61
C ARG A 19 -6.50 17.52 -3.31
N VAL A 20 -5.55 17.79 -4.20
CA VAL A 20 -5.50 18.97 -5.05
C VAL A 20 -6.07 18.57 -6.41
N THR A 21 -7.18 19.19 -6.81
CA THR A 21 -7.85 18.89 -8.09
C THR A 21 -7.94 20.16 -8.92
N CYS A 22 -7.40 20.13 -10.12
CA CYS A 22 -7.56 21.23 -11.06
C CYS A 22 -8.91 21.14 -11.78
N ARG A 23 -9.74 22.19 -11.72
CA ARG A 23 -11.04 22.15 -12.41
C ARG A 23 -10.94 22.18 -13.94
N GLY A 24 -9.91 22.82 -14.49
CA GLY A 24 -9.75 22.93 -15.94
C GLY A 24 -9.36 21.62 -16.61
N CYS A 25 -8.29 20.97 -16.15
CA CYS A 25 -7.79 19.73 -16.76
C CYS A 25 -8.18 18.45 -15.99
N GLN A 26 -8.94 18.58 -14.90
CA GLN A 26 -9.35 17.49 -14.01
C GLN A 26 -8.22 16.66 -13.39
N ALA A 27 -6.95 17.10 -13.53
CA ALA A 27 -5.83 16.45 -12.89
C ALA A 27 -5.98 16.54 -11.37
N SER A 28 -5.94 15.38 -10.72
CA SER A 28 -6.00 15.26 -9.26
C SER A 28 -4.73 14.61 -8.73
N GLU A 29 -4.17 15.18 -7.66
CA GLU A 29 -3.04 14.61 -6.94
C GLU A 29 -3.27 14.71 -5.43
N VAL A 30 -2.72 13.79 -4.65
CA VAL A 30 -2.79 13.83 -3.19
C VAL A 30 -1.45 14.33 -2.67
N TRP A 31 -1.48 15.47 -1.98
CA TRP A 31 -0.28 16.09 -1.43
C TRP A 31 -0.25 15.92 0.09
N ASP A 32 0.97 15.75 0.61
CA ASP A 32 1.22 15.92 2.03
C ASP A 32 1.11 17.39 2.42
N LEU A 33 0.69 17.66 3.66
CA LEU A 33 0.53 19.01 4.16
C LEU A 33 1.80 19.86 4.03
N LYS A 34 2.99 19.26 4.24
CA LYS A 34 4.27 19.96 4.08
C LYS A 34 4.52 20.38 2.63
N ALA A 35 4.19 19.51 1.67
CA ALA A 35 4.32 19.82 0.24
C ALA A 35 3.35 20.93 -0.17
N LEU A 36 2.12 20.89 0.35
CA LEU A 36 1.12 21.93 0.15
C LEU A 36 1.58 23.29 0.70
N ILE A 37 2.05 23.34 1.96
CA ILE A 37 2.55 24.57 2.59
C ILE A 37 3.76 25.11 1.82
N ALA A 38 4.67 24.24 1.39
CA ALA A 38 5.83 24.65 0.59
C ALA A 38 5.40 25.24 -0.76
N GLU A 39 4.44 24.64 -1.46
CA GLU A 39 3.92 25.18 -2.73
C GLU A 39 3.25 26.54 -2.54
N VAL A 40 2.39 26.67 -1.54
CA VAL A 40 1.71 27.93 -1.22
C VAL A 40 2.73 29.03 -0.91
N ARG A 41 3.75 28.73 -0.11
CA ARG A 41 4.83 29.68 0.22
C ARG A 41 5.67 30.04 -1.01
N ARG A 42 6.00 29.08 -1.88
CA ARG A 42 6.73 29.33 -3.14
C ARG A 42 5.99 30.29 -4.07
N ASN A 43 4.66 30.26 -4.05
CA ASN A 43 3.82 31.14 -4.86
C ASN A 43 3.42 32.43 -4.11
N GLY A 44 4.02 32.73 -2.96
CA GLY A 44 3.76 33.96 -2.18
C GLY A 44 2.41 33.99 -1.46
N GLY A 45 1.74 32.84 -1.32
CA GLY A 45 0.44 32.71 -0.69
C GLY A 45 0.47 32.63 0.84
N ASN A 46 -0.67 32.94 1.46
CA ASN A 46 -0.90 32.78 2.90
C ASN A 46 -1.33 31.33 3.25
N THR A 47 -1.05 30.88 4.48
CA THR A 47 -1.43 29.58 5.03
C THR A 47 -2.91 29.47 5.43
N GLU A 48 -3.71 30.52 5.22
CA GLU A 48 -5.17 30.45 5.31
C GLU A 48 -5.75 29.56 4.22
N TRP A 49 -6.71 28.70 4.57
CA TRP A 49 -7.24 27.68 3.66
C TRP A 49 -7.82 28.26 2.36
N ARG A 50 -8.60 29.34 2.47
CA ARG A 50 -9.20 30.02 1.30
C ARG A 50 -8.15 30.71 0.42
N ALA A 51 -7.12 31.30 1.04
CA ALA A 51 -6.03 31.95 0.31
C ALA A 51 -5.12 30.93 -0.39
N ALA A 52 -4.87 29.79 0.27
CA ALA A 52 -4.09 28.69 -0.29
C ALA A 52 -4.67 28.17 -1.61
N ARG A 53 -6.01 28.04 -1.73
CA ARG A 53 -6.69 27.63 -2.98
C ARG A 53 -6.30 28.47 -4.20
N ARG A 54 -6.08 29.78 -4.00
CA ARG A 54 -5.71 30.72 -5.08
C ARG A 54 -4.21 30.74 -5.38
N SER A 55 -3.41 30.22 -4.46
CA SER A 55 -1.95 30.29 -4.52
C SER A 55 -1.32 29.00 -5.08
N ILE A 56 -2.13 27.97 -5.35
CA ILE A 56 -1.66 26.68 -5.84
C ILE A 56 -1.82 26.62 -7.35
N LYS A 57 -0.78 26.15 -8.02
CA LYS A 57 -0.80 25.88 -9.45
C LYS A 57 -1.34 24.49 -9.72
N CYS A 58 -1.89 24.29 -10.91
CA CYS A 58 -2.29 22.97 -11.37
C CYS A 58 -1.12 21.97 -11.27
N PRO A 59 -1.34 20.73 -10.79
CA PRO A 59 -0.31 19.69 -10.78
C PRO A 59 0.32 19.43 -12.15
N ARG A 60 -0.49 19.48 -13.22
CA ARG A 60 -0.05 19.39 -14.62
C ARG A 60 0.37 20.73 -15.24
N ARG A 61 0.47 21.79 -14.44
CA ARG A 61 0.84 23.16 -14.84
C ARG A 61 0.02 23.73 -16.00
N CYS A 62 -1.25 23.34 -16.14
CA CYS A 62 -2.15 23.99 -17.08
C CYS A 62 -2.54 25.40 -16.61
N ALA A 63 -3.00 26.25 -17.53
CA ALA A 63 -3.35 27.65 -17.25
C ALA A 63 -4.62 27.88 -16.42
N SER A 64 -5.28 26.82 -15.95
CA SER A 64 -6.52 26.93 -15.17
C SER A 64 -6.25 27.57 -13.80
N PRO A 65 -6.92 28.69 -13.45
CA PRO A 65 -6.72 29.36 -12.16
C PRO A 65 -7.52 28.72 -11.02
N VAL A 66 -8.43 27.77 -11.34
CA VAL A 66 -9.35 27.21 -10.35
C VAL A 66 -8.86 25.84 -9.88
N ILE A 67 -8.44 25.78 -8.62
CA ILE A 67 -8.00 24.57 -7.93
C ILE A 67 -8.94 24.29 -6.74
N ASP A 68 -9.46 23.07 -6.67
CA ASP A 68 -10.16 22.54 -5.52
C ASP A 68 -9.18 21.86 -4.57
N LEU A 69 -9.34 22.16 -3.28
CA LEU A 69 -8.64 21.47 -2.20
C LEU A 69 -9.66 20.72 -1.36
N LEU A 70 -9.46 19.41 -1.24
CA LEU A 70 -10.26 18.54 -0.40
C LEU A 70 -9.37 17.92 0.69
N PRO A 71 -9.63 18.19 1.98
CA PRO A 71 -8.88 17.58 3.06
C PRO A 71 -9.30 16.11 3.22
N LEU A 72 -8.32 15.22 3.29
CA LEU A 72 -8.47 13.80 3.55
C LEU A 72 -8.02 13.53 5.00
N PRO A 73 -8.95 13.49 5.96
CA PRO A 73 -8.60 13.29 7.36
C PRO A 73 -7.92 11.93 7.56
N PHE A 74 -6.91 11.90 8.44
CA PHE A 74 -6.10 10.71 8.73
C PHE A 74 -5.40 10.11 7.50
N GLY A 75 -5.17 10.90 6.45
CA GLY A 75 -4.47 10.46 5.23
C GLY A 75 -3.11 9.84 5.53
N LYS A 76 -2.29 10.50 6.38
CA LYS A 76 -0.97 9.98 6.78
C LYS A 76 -1.06 8.65 7.53
N ARG A 77 -1.99 8.52 8.48
CA ARG A 77 -2.26 7.27 9.21
C ARG A 77 -2.71 6.14 8.30
N ARG A 78 -3.61 6.44 7.35
CA ARG A 78 -4.09 5.45 6.36
C ARG A 78 -2.95 5.00 5.46
N ALA A 79 -2.19 5.94 4.91
CA ALA A 79 -1.02 5.63 4.07
C ALA A 79 0.03 4.80 4.82
N ARG A 80 0.33 5.13 6.09
CA ARG A 80 1.25 4.34 6.93
C ARG A 80 0.74 2.92 7.18
N ARG A 81 -0.55 2.76 7.49
CA ARG A 81 -1.16 1.43 7.68
C ARG A 81 -1.11 0.60 6.40
N GLU A 82 -1.38 1.22 5.26
CA GLU A 82 -1.30 0.55 3.96
C GLU A 82 0.13 0.13 3.62
N ALA A 83 1.11 1.02 3.81
CA ALA A 83 2.53 0.70 3.63
C ALA A 83 2.99 -0.43 4.56
N HIS A 84 2.58 -0.40 5.84
CA HIS A 84 2.90 -1.46 6.78
C HIS A 84 2.27 -2.80 6.36
N ARG A 85 1.01 -2.79 5.91
CA ARG A 85 0.33 -3.97 5.38
C ARG A 85 1.06 -4.55 4.17
N HIS A 86 1.46 -3.71 3.22
CA HIS A 86 2.24 -4.14 2.06
C HIS A 86 3.59 -4.73 2.46
N ALA A 87 4.29 -4.13 3.43
CA ALA A 87 5.55 -4.66 3.93
C ALA A 87 5.37 -6.06 4.56
N LEU A 88 4.33 -6.25 5.38
CA LEU A 88 4.04 -7.55 5.99
C LEU A 88 3.73 -8.63 4.93
N ILE A 89 2.98 -8.29 3.89
CA ILE A 89 2.70 -9.22 2.78
C ILE A 89 4.00 -9.61 2.08
N ASN A 90 4.80 -8.64 1.65
CA ASN A 90 6.01 -8.91 0.87
C ASN A 90 7.08 -9.66 1.67
N LEU A 91 7.28 -9.33 2.95
CA LEU A 91 8.20 -10.07 3.82
C LEU A 91 7.73 -11.52 4.01
N SER A 92 6.42 -11.73 4.20
CA SER A 92 5.88 -13.09 4.33
C SER A 92 6.07 -13.87 3.03
N LEU A 93 5.80 -13.26 1.87
CA LEU A 93 6.02 -13.88 0.56
C LEU A 93 7.49 -14.19 0.30
N GLN A 94 8.43 -13.35 0.76
CA GLN A 94 9.85 -13.61 0.65
C GLN A 94 10.24 -14.89 1.42
N ILE A 95 9.78 -15.04 2.66
CA ILE A 95 10.01 -16.25 3.46
C ILE A 95 9.46 -17.49 2.75
N LEU A 96 8.23 -17.41 2.22
CA LEU A 96 7.63 -18.53 1.48
C LEU A 96 8.37 -18.86 0.19
N ARG A 97 8.90 -17.84 -0.52
CA ARG A 97 9.69 -18.02 -1.74
C ARG A 97 11.01 -18.75 -1.45
N GLU A 98 11.72 -18.32 -0.41
CA GLU A 98 12.96 -18.95 0.03
C GLU A 98 12.73 -20.39 0.51
N ALA A 99 11.65 -20.64 1.24
CA ALA A 99 11.22 -21.99 1.61
C ALA A 99 10.88 -22.83 0.37
N THR A 100 10.21 -22.23 -0.61
CA THR A 100 9.87 -22.91 -1.87
C THR A 100 11.11 -23.32 -2.65
N ALA A 101 12.13 -22.45 -2.75
CA ALA A 101 13.39 -22.79 -3.42
C ALA A 101 14.13 -23.97 -2.75
N ARG A 102 14.06 -24.07 -1.42
CA ARG A 102 14.63 -25.20 -0.65
C ARG A 102 13.75 -26.45 -0.66
N SER A 103 12.49 -26.32 -1.05
CA SER A 103 11.49 -27.39 -1.01
C SER A 103 11.72 -28.54 -2.00
N ALA A 104 12.75 -28.46 -2.85
CA ALA A 104 13.19 -29.61 -3.63
C ALA A 104 14.02 -30.59 -2.77
N ASN A 105 14.78 -30.08 -1.80
CA ASN A 105 15.86 -30.83 -1.14
C ASN A 105 15.56 -31.22 0.31
N GLU A 106 14.90 -30.36 1.09
CA GLU A 106 14.65 -30.57 2.53
C GLU A 106 13.24 -30.15 2.99
N ALA A 107 12.61 -30.86 3.93
CA ALA A 107 11.32 -30.44 4.50
C ALA A 107 11.41 -28.99 5.02
N VAL A 108 10.46 -28.14 4.61
CA VAL A 108 10.50 -26.68 4.89
C VAL A 108 9.38 -26.23 5.81
N GLY A 109 8.79 -27.17 6.56
CA GLY A 109 7.75 -26.93 7.56
C GLY A 109 8.24 -26.25 8.84
N THR A 110 9.02 -25.17 8.71
CA THR A 110 9.61 -24.46 9.85
C THR A 110 8.63 -23.49 10.50
N LEU A 111 8.98 -22.98 11.69
CA LEU A 111 8.15 -22.01 12.41
C LEU A 111 7.99 -20.72 11.62
N GLU A 112 9.03 -20.26 10.93
CA GLU A 112 9.02 -19.06 10.10
C GLU A 112 7.99 -19.15 8.97
N VAL A 113 7.93 -20.31 8.30
CA VAL A 113 6.93 -20.58 7.25
C VAL A 113 5.52 -20.56 7.84
N ARG A 114 5.32 -21.18 9.00
CA ARG A 114 4.02 -21.17 9.67
C ARG A 114 3.58 -19.76 10.07
N LEU A 115 4.50 -18.93 10.57
CA LEU A 115 4.23 -17.53 10.91
C LEU A 115 3.92 -16.69 9.67
N ALA A 116 4.69 -16.86 8.58
CA ALA A 116 4.44 -16.17 7.31
C ALA A 116 3.03 -16.49 6.76
N LEU A 117 2.63 -17.77 6.76
CA LEU A 117 1.27 -18.17 6.38
C LEU A 117 0.21 -17.55 7.29
N HIS A 118 0.47 -17.47 8.60
CA HIS A 118 -0.46 -16.84 9.54
C HIS A 118 -0.64 -15.34 9.28
N VAL A 119 0.45 -14.62 8.97
CA VAL A 119 0.41 -13.20 8.61
C VAL A 119 -0.37 -12.97 7.31
N LEU A 120 -0.33 -13.91 6.36
CA LEU A 120 -1.06 -13.82 5.10
C LEU A 120 -2.55 -14.15 5.22
N ARG A 121 -2.99 -14.83 6.29
CA ARG A 121 -4.38 -15.23 6.52
C ARG A 121 -5.43 -14.13 6.35
N PRO A 122 -5.26 -12.89 6.86
CA PRO A 122 -6.23 -11.82 6.64
C PRO A 122 -6.27 -11.29 5.19
N PHE A 123 -5.25 -11.59 4.38
CA PHE A 123 -5.11 -11.07 3.02
C PHE A 123 -5.52 -12.08 1.94
N VAL A 124 -5.30 -13.36 2.22
CA VAL A 124 -5.72 -14.48 1.35
C VAL A 124 -7.09 -14.96 1.81
N ARG A 125 -8.13 -14.68 1.02
CA ARG A 125 -9.51 -15.07 1.36
C ARG A 125 -9.68 -16.60 1.42
N ASP A 126 -8.98 -17.34 0.57
CA ASP A 126 -9.05 -18.79 0.51
C ASP A 126 -7.99 -19.44 1.41
N GLN A 127 -8.43 -19.93 2.58
CA GLN A 127 -7.55 -20.63 3.52
C GLN A 127 -7.04 -21.97 2.99
N ARG A 128 -7.67 -22.55 1.95
CA ARG A 128 -7.22 -23.80 1.35
C ARG A 128 -5.82 -23.65 0.75
N LEU A 129 -5.54 -22.52 0.10
CA LEU A 129 -4.23 -22.21 -0.48
C LEU A 129 -3.11 -22.23 0.56
N LEU A 130 -3.35 -21.60 1.71
CA LEU A 130 -2.38 -21.57 2.82
C LEU A 130 -2.16 -22.96 3.42
N ASN A 131 -3.23 -23.74 3.55
CA ASN A 131 -3.17 -25.10 4.06
C ASN A 131 -2.46 -26.06 3.09
N GLU A 132 -2.68 -25.90 1.78
CA GLU A 132 -2.01 -26.67 0.74
C GLU A 132 -0.50 -26.40 0.72
N PHE A 133 -0.11 -25.14 0.86
CA PHE A 133 1.30 -24.79 1.03
C PHE A 133 1.89 -25.49 2.27
N TRP A 134 1.22 -25.38 3.43
CA TRP A 134 1.71 -26.01 4.66
C TRP A 134 1.83 -27.52 4.53
N LYS A 135 0.83 -28.19 3.95
CA LYS A 135 0.86 -29.64 3.71
C LYS A 135 2.03 -30.04 2.82
N ALA A 136 2.30 -29.29 1.75
CA ALA A 136 3.45 -29.54 0.89
C ALA A 136 4.79 -29.30 1.63
N ALA A 137 4.85 -28.28 2.48
CA ALA A 137 6.04 -27.93 3.25
C ALA A 137 6.42 -29.00 4.29
N THR A 138 5.43 -29.66 4.91
CA THR A 138 5.61 -30.68 5.95
C THR A 138 5.54 -32.13 5.46
N ALA A 139 5.42 -32.37 4.15
CA ALA A 139 5.28 -33.72 3.63
C ALA A 139 6.56 -34.54 3.81
N GLU A 140 6.44 -35.69 4.47
CA GLU A 140 7.49 -36.70 4.63
C GLU A 140 6.94 -38.10 4.29
N PRO A 141 7.72 -38.97 3.58
CA PRO A 141 9.00 -38.70 2.95
C PRO A 141 8.88 -37.74 1.76
N ARG A 142 9.95 -36.99 1.49
CA ARG A 142 10.00 -36.00 0.40
C ARG A 142 9.99 -36.72 -0.95
N HIS A 143 8.90 -36.59 -1.69
CA HIS A 143 8.83 -37.06 -3.07
C HIS A 143 9.32 -35.97 -4.05
N PRO A 144 9.96 -36.33 -5.18
CA PRO A 144 10.45 -35.35 -6.17
C PRO A 144 9.38 -34.40 -6.72
N TRP A 145 8.10 -34.78 -6.66
CA TRP A 145 6.97 -33.96 -7.09
C TRP A 145 6.30 -33.17 -5.95
N ALA A 146 6.74 -33.34 -4.70
CA ALA A 146 6.19 -32.66 -3.53
C ALA A 146 6.83 -31.26 -3.33
N SER A 147 6.69 -30.41 -4.35
CA SER A 147 7.22 -29.05 -4.35
C SER A 147 6.18 -28.02 -3.87
N CYS A 148 6.64 -27.01 -3.14
CA CYS A 148 5.81 -25.87 -2.72
C CYS A 148 5.57 -24.82 -3.83
N HIS A 149 6.14 -24.99 -5.03
CA HIS A 149 6.07 -23.99 -6.11
C HIS A 149 4.64 -23.68 -6.56
N MET A 150 3.80 -24.71 -6.73
CA MET A 150 2.42 -24.51 -7.19
C MET A 150 1.55 -23.81 -6.12
N PRO A 151 1.52 -24.29 -4.85
CA PRO A 151 0.83 -23.57 -3.79
C PRO A 151 1.30 -22.13 -3.61
N TYR A 152 2.62 -21.87 -3.73
CA TYR A 152 3.17 -20.52 -3.68
C TYR A 152 2.58 -19.61 -4.78
N ARG A 153 2.61 -20.08 -6.03
CA ARG A 153 2.08 -19.32 -7.17
C ARG A 153 0.61 -18.99 -7.03
N TRP A 154 -0.21 -19.92 -6.53
CA TRP A 154 -1.63 -19.65 -6.30
C TRP A 154 -1.86 -18.61 -5.21
N ILE A 155 -1.06 -18.60 -4.13
CA ILE A 155 -1.12 -17.56 -3.11
C ILE A 155 -0.79 -16.18 -3.72
N VAL A 156 0.28 -16.09 -4.51
CA VAL A 156 0.69 -14.84 -5.17
C VAL A 156 -0.41 -14.36 -6.12
N GLN A 157 -0.91 -15.21 -7.01
CA GLN A 157 -1.99 -14.89 -7.95
C GLN A 157 -3.25 -14.40 -7.22
N GLN A 158 -3.61 -15.04 -6.10
CA GLN A 158 -4.78 -14.62 -5.32
C GLN A 158 -4.59 -13.25 -4.68
N LEU A 159 -3.38 -12.93 -4.22
CA LEU A 159 -3.06 -11.61 -3.68
C LEU A 159 -3.07 -10.53 -4.76
N GLU A 160 -2.56 -10.83 -5.96
CA GLU A 160 -2.63 -9.93 -7.13
C GLU A 160 -4.08 -9.67 -7.55
N ALA A 161 -4.91 -10.72 -7.59
CA ALA A 161 -6.33 -10.59 -7.94
C ALA A 161 -7.12 -9.70 -6.96
N VAL A 162 -6.67 -9.61 -5.70
CA VAL A 162 -7.25 -8.72 -4.68
C VAL A 162 -6.62 -7.31 -4.71
N GLY A 163 -5.64 -7.08 -5.59
CA GLY A 163 -4.99 -5.80 -5.80
C GLY A 163 -3.87 -5.50 -4.79
N ALA A 164 -3.30 -6.51 -4.14
CA ALA A 164 -2.15 -6.31 -3.25
C ALA A 164 -0.91 -5.90 -4.06
N LEU A 165 -0.14 -4.94 -3.55
CA LEU A 165 1.14 -4.56 -4.16
C LEU A 165 2.21 -5.59 -3.83
N ILE A 166 2.54 -6.44 -4.79
CA ILE A 166 3.59 -7.47 -4.68
C ILE A 166 4.85 -7.00 -5.42
N GLU A 167 5.98 -7.04 -4.72
CA GLU A 167 7.31 -6.76 -5.27
C GLU A 167 7.70 -7.77 -6.35
N GLU A 168 8.44 -7.35 -7.37
CA GLU A 168 8.78 -8.17 -8.54
C GLU A 168 9.50 -9.48 -8.16
N GLY A 169 10.35 -9.45 -7.14
CA GLY A 169 11.05 -10.63 -6.65
C GLY A 169 10.13 -11.74 -6.12
N ASN A 170 8.89 -11.41 -5.77
CA ASN A 170 7.89 -12.32 -5.22
C ASN A 170 6.88 -12.83 -6.27
N ARG A 171 7.02 -12.47 -7.55
CA ARG A 171 6.09 -12.86 -8.64
C ARG A 171 6.52 -14.10 -9.44
N VAL A 172 7.55 -14.82 -8.98
CA VAL A 172 8.26 -15.90 -9.71
C VAL A 172 7.53 -17.24 -9.70
#